data_AF-A0A959RSZ7-F1
#
_entry.id   AF-A0A959RSZ7-F1
#
_cell.length_a   1.000
_cell.length_b   1.000
_cell.length_c   1.000
_cell.angle_alpha   90.00
_cell.angle_beta   90.00
_cell.angle_gamma   90.00
#
_symmetry.space_group_name_H-M   'P 1'
#
loop_
_entity.id
_entity.type
_entity.pdbx_description
1 polymer ?
#
loop_
_entity_poly.entity_id
_entity_poly.type
_entity_poly.pdbx_seq_one_letter_code
_entity_poly.pdbx_strand_id
1 'polypeptide(L)'
;SQTMKNPTDEIDYKARQIFQNRINRGMIGPGSDTWGLPDEEEIISDYPLPRYFSGVLFPNKSVCPTQSAQDDADGNSEGLEDDVDVNEENPEIEEVDIEEKDVTDKTVTTKEEFNLSTNSFFPTNIGVTVAVEKSVNEIDVEFSFGLYHQPKNEELKIKIPKAGYDSFFEEGIPYPLPFRNILKYSEDGYMYLERELKGEQRRPQRANGEYGQYDEFKRAQNLTRQTEEGGYFSAYYYIGYLDKLLSRSWKRKQYNFKLKVPVVKSTPMPEYFQFENEIFKQTRAGYNIKIFEDSRAKYIKVQLVNLSDDHPANRFSNRSENLNLKSLFQGKIKVHSDKLLEYKDNTLSTYTAGDDIRDFEAEEIEFIYRNIKSYGIGHNCSVSWDIENKTVETTFLPQQDIKDVINEFEDSSLDDCLDMRNLSIWGVSKEQLKSNLRRFVVSYKEWIEKQLDQKSKLSKNEQEIATRII
;
A
#
# COMPACT_ATOMS: atom_id res chain seq x y z
N SER A 1 -2.63 23.97 -14.87
CA SER A 1 -2.26 24.98 -13.87
C SER A 1 -3.47 25.86 -13.57
N GLN A 2 -4.32 25.44 -12.63
CA GLN A 2 -5.41 26.27 -12.12
C GLN A 2 -4.86 27.02 -10.91
N THR A 3 -4.77 28.35 -11.02
CA THR A 3 -4.51 29.24 -9.89
C THR A 3 -5.60 29.04 -8.83
N MET A 4 -5.23 28.48 -7.68
CA MET A 4 -6.07 28.39 -6.48
C MET A 4 -6.57 29.78 -6.12
N LYS A 5 -7.89 29.99 -6.16
CA LYS A 5 -8.52 31.32 -6.08
C LYS A 5 -8.95 31.72 -4.67
N ASN A 6 -8.87 30.86 -3.65
CA ASN A 6 -9.23 31.21 -2.27
C ASN A 6 -8.22 30.72 -1.22
N PRO A 7 -7.97 31.50 -0.14
CA PRO A 7 -7.15 31.08 1.00
C PRO A 7 -7.70 29.84 1.73
N THR A 8 -9.02 29.64 1.69
CA THR A 8 -9.71 28.47 2.28
C THR A 8 -9.32 27.18 1.56
N ASP A 9 -9.18 27.22 0.23
CA ASP A 9 -8.82 26.05 -0.59
C ASP A 9 -7.42 25.53 -0.23
N GLU A 10 -6.49 26.42 0.11
CA GLU A 10 -5.13 26.05 0.51
C GLU A 10 -5.12 25.36 1.88
N ILE A 11 -5.98 25.80 2.80
CA ILE A 11 -6.13 25.17 4.13
C ILE A 11 -6.75 23.79 3.99
N ASP A 12 -7.81 23.65 3.20
CA ASP A 12 -8.49 22.37 2.95
C ASP A 12 -7.57 21.38 2.23
N TYR A 13 -6.77 21.86 1.27
CA TYR A 13 -5.74 21.07 0.61
C TYR A 13 -4.69 20.55 1.61
N LYS A 14 -4.17 21.40 2.48
CA LYS A 14 -3.20 21.00 3.52
C LYS A 14 -3.83 20.00 4.51
N ALA A 15 -5.08 20.22 4.91
CA ALA A 15 -5.80 19.29 5.78
C ALA A 15 -5.95 17.91 5.12
N ARG A 16 -6.38 17.86 3.85
CA ARG A 16 -6.48 16.62 3.07
C ARG A 16 -5.13 15.91 2.99
N GLN A 17 -4.05 16.62 2.70
CA GLN A 17 -2.71 16.03 2.65
C GLN A 17 -2.29 15.42 3.98
N ILE A 18 -2.60 16.06 5.12
CA ILE A 18 -2.29 15.52 6.46
C ILE A 18 -3.01 14.19 6.66
N PHE A 19 -4.30 14.10 6.34
CA PHE A 19 -5.06 12.85 6.46
C PHE A 19 -4.54 11.77 5.52
N GLN A 20 -4.28 12.10 4.26
CA GLN A 20 -3.74 11.16 3.28
C GLN A 20 -2.37 10.62 3.71
N ASN A 21 -1.48 11.50 4.18
CA ASN A 21 -0.16 11.10 4.67
C ASN A 21 -0.28 10.20 5.90
N ARG A 22 -1.21 10.49 6.81
CA ARG A 22 -1.47 9.64 7.97
C ARG A 22 -1.98 8.26 7.58
N ILE A 23 -2.91 8.19 6.62
CA ILE A 23 -3.43 6.92 6.10
C ILE A 23 -2.32 6.13 5.41
N ASN A 24 -1.52 6.79 4.56
CA ASN A 24 -0.41 6.16 3.85
C ASN A 24 0.63 5.59 4.84
N ARG A 25 1.12 6.42 5.79
CA ARG A 25 2.07 6.00 6.83
C ARG A 25 1.51 4.89 7.74
N GLY A 26 0.20 4.86 7.96
CA GLY A 26 -0.47 3.86 8.80
C GLY A 26 -0.75 2.53 8.09
N MET A 27 -1.17 2.54 6.83
CA MET A 27 -1.58 1.32 6.11
C MET A 27 -0.48 0.69 5.27
N ILE A 28 0.33 1.53 4.60
CA ILE A 28 1.38 1.09 3.69
C ILE A 28 2.74 1.26 4.36
N GLY A 29 2.93 2.36 5.08
CA GLY A 29 4.21 2.72 5.68
C GLY A 29 5.22 3.26 4.66
N PRO A 30 6.48 3.48 5.10
CA PRO A 30 6.90 3.50 6.50
C PRO A 30 6.35 4.72 7.26
N GLY A 31 6.57 4.77 8.57
CA GLY A 31 6.33 5.95 9.40
C GLY A 31 5.12 5.85 10.32
N SER A 32 4.73 4.63 10.67
CA SER A 32 3.62 4.36 11.59
C SER A 32 4.02 4.52 13.06
N ASP A 33 5.31 4.32 13.39
CA ASP A 33 5.85 4.56 14.72
C ASP A 33 6.85 5.73 14.70
N THR A 34 6.84 6.53 15.76
CA THR A 34 7.62 7.77 15.84
C THR A 34 8.82 7.60 16.76
N TRP A 35 9.88 7.00 16.22
CA TRP A 35 11.18 6.91 16.90
C TRP A 35 12.07 8.13 16.63
N GLY A 36 11.61 9.04 15.76
CA GLY A 36 12.34 10.25 15.35
C GLY A 36 13.47 9.98 14.34
N LEU A 37 13.52 8.77 13.79
CA LEU A 37 14.42 8.35 12.72
C LEU A 37 13.83 8.70 11.35
N PRO A 38 14.66 8.81 10.30
CA PRO A 38 14.18 8.94 8.93
C PRO A 38 13.43 7.68 8.49
N ASP A 39 12.51 7.84 7.53
CA ASP A 39 11.66 6.76 7.00
C ASP A 39 12.47 5.61 6.35
N GLU A 40 13.73 5.84 5.97
CA GLU A 40 14.66 4.84 5.43
C GLU A 40 15.17 3.86 6.49
N GLU A 41 15.25 4.30 7.75
CA GLU A 41 15.77 3.56 8.90
C GLU A 41 14.73 3.46 10.02
N GLU A 42 13.43 3.41 9.66
CA GLU A 42 12.34 3.32 10.63
C GLU A 42 12.57 2.14 11.59
N ILE A 43 12.30 2.37 12.87
CA ILE A 43 12.16 1.33 13.87
C ILE A 43 10.69 1.26 14.28
N ILE A 44 10.13 0.05 14.33
CA ILE A 44 8.77 -0.22 14.79
C ILE A 44 8.82 -1.16 15.99
N SER A 45 7.88 -0.99 16.93
CA SER A 45 7.82 -1.74 18.19
C SER A 45 7.12 -3.10 18.11
N ASP A 46 6.69 -3.53 16.93
CA ASP A 46 5.93 -4.77 16.70
C ASP A 46 6.33 -5.38 15.35
N TYR A 47 5.81 -6.55 15.01
CA TYR A 47 6.02 -7.16 13.70
C TYR A 47 5.58 -6.22 12.56
N PRO A 48 6.33 -6.17 11.45
CA PRO A 48 5.95 -5.39 10.27
C PRO A 48 4.59 -5.76 9.65
N LEU A 49 4.26 -7.04 9.52
CA LEU A 49 3.06 -7.51 8.80
C LEU A 49 1.73 -7.15 9.49
N PRO A 50 1.57 -7.25 10.82
CA PRO A 50 0.36 -6.77 11.50
C PRO A 50 0.19 -5.25 11.45
N ARG A 51 1.25 -4.53 11.10
CA ARG A 51 1.28 -3.06 11.09
C ARG A 51 1.03 -2.50 9.70
N TYR A 52 1.56 -3.13 8.65
CA TYR A 52 1.40 -2.72 7.25
C TYR A 52 0.54 -3.71 6.49
N PHE A 53 -0.63 -3.26 6.06
CA PHE A 53 -1.66 -4.09 5.43
C PHE A 53 -1.57 -4.12 3.90
N SER A 54 -0.84 -3.18 3.29
CA SER A 54 -0.77 -3.06 1.83
C SER A 54 0.63 -2.71 1.35
N GLY A 55 0.88 -2.97 0.06
CA GLY A 55 2.20 -2.79 -0.55
C GLY A 55 3.23 -3.83 -0.12
N VAL A 56 2.79 -4.99 0.36
CA VAL A 56 3.66 -6.09 0.82
C VAL A 56 3.68 -7.21 -0.23
N LEU A 57 4.87 -7.71 -0.55
CA LEU A 57 5.08 -8.89 -1.38
C LEU A 57 5.54 -10.07 -0.54
N PHE A 58 4.75 -11.13 -0.52
CA PHE A 58 4.97 -12.30 0.30
C PHE A 58 5.80 -13.38 -0.44
N PRO A 59 6.50 -14.28 0.28
CA PRO A 59 7.01 -15.50 -0.32
C PRO A 59 5.85 -16.43 -0.73
N ASN A 60 6.12 -17.40 -1.61
CA ASN A 60 5.12 -18.42 -1.95
C ASN A 60 4.78 -19.26 -0.71
N LYS A 61 3.51 -19.68 -0.62
CA LYS A 61 3.08 -20.72 0.34
C LYS A 61 3.54 -22.09 -0.15
N SER A 62 4.10 -22.90 0.74
CA SER A 62 4.37 -24.32 0.46
C SER A 62 3.07 -25.08 0.23
N VAL A 63 3.12 -26.12 -0.61
CA VAL A 63 1.95 -26.95 -0.92
C VAL A 63 1.53 -27.78 0.30
N CYS A 64 0.26 -27.65 0.71
CA CYS A 64 -0.32 -28.52 1.73
C CYS A 64 -0.62 -29.91 1.15
N PRO A 65 -0.30 -31.01 1.87
CA PRO A 65 -0.52 -32.37 1.37
C PRO A 65 -2.01 -32.77 1.30
N THR A 66 -2.88 -32.12 2.07
CA THR A 66 -4.33 -32.39 2.09
C THR A 66 -5.15 -31.09 2.09
N GLN A 67 -6.37 -31.15 1.55
CA GLN A 67 -7.30 -30.03 1.56
C GLN A 67 -7.66 -29.59 2.99
N SER A 68 -7.79 -30.53 3.93
CA SER A 68 -8.04 -30.19 5.33
C SER A 68 -6.90 -29.38 5.94
N ALA A 69 -5.64 -29.72 5.64
CA ALA A 69 -4.49 -28.98 6.12
C ALA A 69 -4.39 -27.58 5.48
N GLN A 70 -4.90 -27.42 4.26
CA GLN A 70 -5.02 -26.11 3.61
C GLN A 70 -6.07 -25.25 4.32
N ASP A 71 -7.25 -25.80 4.60
CA ASP A 71 -8.33 -25.09 5.27
C ASP A 71 -7.95 -24.67 6.71
N ASP A 72 -7.25 -25.56 7.44
CA ASP A 72 -6.71 -25.25 8.78
C ASP A 72 -5.61 -24.16 8.72
N ALA A 73 -4.71 -24.25 7.73
CA ALA A 73 -3.65 -23.27 7.52
C ALA A 73 -4.18 -21.88 7.17
N ASP A 74 -5.21 -21.81 6.32
CA ASP A 74 -5.82 -20.54 5.94
C ASP A 74 -6.58 -19.92 7.14
N GLY A 75 -7.27 -20.74 7.95
CA GLY A 75 -7.87 -20.29 9.20
C GLY A 75 -6.85 -19.74 10.22
N ASN A 76 -5.68 -20.37 10.34
CA ASN A 76 -4.60 -19.89 11.20
C ASN A 76 -3.93 -18.61 10.67
N SER A 77 -3.87 -18.42 9.34
CA SER A 77 -3.30 -17.21 8.74
C SER A 77 -4.13 -15.95 9.01
N GLU A 78 -5.45 -16.11 9.24
CA GLU A 78 -6.37 -15.02 9.64
C GLU A 78 -6.46 -14.83 11.17
N GLY A 79 -5.97 -15.78 11.95
CA GLY A 79 -5.95 -15.74 13.41
C GLY A 79 -4.91 -14.78 13.99
N LEU A 80 -5.27 -14.06 15.06
CA LEU A 80 -4.35 -13.25 15.86
C LEU A 80 -3.52 -14.08 16.85
N GLU A 81 -3.53 -15.40 16.74
CA GLU A 81 -2.84 -16.28 17.68
C GLU A 81 -1.33 -16.20 17.47
N ASP A 82 -0.60 -16.07 18.57
CA ASP A 82 0.86 -16.11 18.56
C ASP A 82 1.29 -17.53 18.22
N ASP A 83 1.80 -17.75 17.00
CA ASP A 83 2.49 -18.99 16.65
C ASP A 83 3.60 -19.20 17.68
N VAL A 84 3.43 -20.20 18.54
CA VAL A 84 4.43 -20.55 19.54
C VAL A 84 5.66 -21.01 18.76
N ASP A 85 6.75 -20.29 18.95
CA ASP A 85 8.05 -20.48 18.33
C ASP A 85 8.60 -21.88 18.68
N VAL A 86 8.20 -22.90 17.90
CA VAL A 86 8.75 -24.24 17.97
C VAL A 86 9.82 -24.35 16.89
N ASN A 87 11.07 -24.44 17.38
CA ASN A 87 12.28 -24.74 16.62
C ASN A 87 11.99 -25.69 15.46
N GLU A 88 12.51 -25.36 14.28
CA GLU A 88 12.58 -26.23 13.12
C GLU A 88 13.49 -27.43 13.43
N GLU A 89 12.96 -28.46 14.07
CA GLU A 89 13.47 -29.81 13.88
C GLU A 89 12.49 -30.57 12.99
N ASN A 90 12.97 -30.79 11.78
CA ASN A 90 12.50 -31.66 10.71
C ASN A 90 11.44 -32.69 11.16
N PRO A 91 10.20 -32.68 10.64
CA PRO A 91 9.36 -33.86 10.78
C PRO A 91 9.95 -34.93 9.84
N GLU A 92 10.51 -35.98 10.43
CA GLU A 92 10.79 -37.22 9.72
C GLU A 92 9.51 -37.66 9.01
N ILE A 93 9.61 -37.80 7.69
CA ILE A 93 8.54 -38.35 6.86
C ILE A 93 8.49 -39.84 7.23
N GLU A 94 7.52 -40.24 8.06
CA GLU A 94 7.12 -41.64 8.14
C GLU A 94 6.45 -42.01 6.82
N GLU A 95 7.14 -42.82 6.01
CA GLU A 95 6.56 -43.49 4.85
C GLU A 95 5.43 -44.41 5.33
N VAL A 96 4.19 -44.03 5.02
CA VAL A 96 3.05 -44.94 5.12
C VAL A 96 2.63 -45.32 3.70
N ASP A 97 3.15 -46.47 3.25
CA ASP A 97 2.71 -47.22 2.08
C ASP A 97 1.25 -47.64 2.25
N ILE A 98 0.32 -47.11 1.44
CA ILE A 98 -0.97 -47.78 1.16
C ILE A 98 -1.40 -47.57 -0.31
N GLU A 99 -1.07 -48.60 -1.10
CA GLU A 99 -1.78 -49.24 -2.23
C GLU A 99 -2.70 -48.42 -3.17
N GLU A 100 -2.29 -48.41 -4.45
CA GLU A 100 -3.08 -48.05 -5.63
C GLU A 100 -4.36 -48.89 -5.77
N LYS A 101 -5.50 -48.23 -5.99
CA LYS A 101 -6.62 -48.80 -6.74
C LYS A 101 -7.22 -47.80 -7.72
N ASP A 102 -6.95 -48.06 -9.00
CA ASP A 102 -7.67 -47.55 -10.17
C ASP A 102 -9.18 -47.80 -10.07
N VAL A 103 -10.00 -46.77 -10.31
CA VAL A 103 -11.24 -46.90 -11.08
C VAL A 103 -11.48 -45.66 -11.94
N THR A 104 -11.69 -45.95 -13.22
CA THR A 104 -11.94 -45.13 -14.40
C THR A 104 -13.18 -44.21 -14.38
N ASP A 105 -12.95 -42.99 -14.88
CA ASP A 105 -13.70 -42.25 -15.92
C ASP A 105 -15.19 -41.90 -15.73
N LYS A 106 -15.48 -40.60 -15.69
CA LYS A 106 -16.71 -39.97 -16.22
C LYS A 106 -16.56 -38.45 -16.34
N THR A 107 -16.55 -37.99 -17.59
CA THR A 107 -16.73 -36.62 -18.06
C THR A 107 -17.99 -35.94 -17.51
N VAL A 108 -17.86 -34.74 -16.93
CA VAL A 108 -18.92 -33.71 -16.87
C VAL A 108 -18.28 -32.32 -16.98
N THR A 109 -18.48 -31.69 -18.14
CA THR A 109 -18.44 -30.24 -18.32
C THR A 109 -19.38 -29.56 -17.33
N THR A 110 -18.92 -28.57 -16.57
CA THR A 110 -19.63 -27.31 -16.26
C THR A 110 -18.81 -26.44 -15.32
N LYS A 111 -18.60 -25.19 -15.74
CA LYS A 111 -18.25 -24.01 -14.93
C LYS A 111 -16.93 -24.12 -14.16
N GLU A 112 -15.92 -23.41 -14.67
CA GLU A 112 -14.84 -22.88 -13.84
C GLU A 112 -15.52 -22.01 -12.76
N GLU A 113 -15.82 -22.61 -11.62
CA GLU A 113 -16.03 -21.88 -10.39
C GLU A 113 -14.78 -21.03 -10.21
N PHE A 114 -14.99 -19.71 -10.10
CA PHE A 114 -14.03 -18.75 -9.63
C PHE A 114 -13.58 -19.17 -8.21
N ASN A 115 -12.67 -20.15 -8.14
CA ASN A 115 -11.83 -20.35 -6.99
C ASN A 115 -10.90 -19.14 -6.99
N LEU A 116 -11.30 -18.13 -6.21
CA LEU A 116 -10.45 -17.00 -5.84
C LEU A 116 -9.27 -17.59 -5.07
N SER A 117 -8.28 -18.12 -5.80
CA SER A 117 -7.20 -18.88 -5.19
C SER A 117 -6.51 -18.02 -4.12
N THR A 118 -6.15 -18.67 -3.02
CA THR A 118 -5.60 -18.17 -1.75
C THR A 118 -4.40 -17.22 -1.87
N ASN A 119 -3.85 -17.05 -3.08
CA ASN A 119 -2.84 -16.04 -3.43
C ASN A 119 -3.39 -14.61 -3.60
N SER A 120 -4.70 -14.39 -3.54
CA SER A 120 -5.27 -13.05 -3.71
C SER A 120 -4.97 -12.11 -2.53
N PHE A 121 -4.82 -12.64 -1.32
CA PHE A 121 -4.50 -11.88 -0.11
C PHE A 121 -2.99 -11.71 0.15
N PHE A 122 -2.17 -12.59 -0.43
CA PHE A 122 -0.72 -12.63 -0.22
C PHE A 122 0.01 -12.53 -1.56
N PRO A 123 -0.03 -11.37 -2.23
CA PRO A 123 0.58 -11.22 -3.54
C PRO A 123 2.09 -11.43 -3.45
N THR A 124 2.64 -12.24 -4.36
CA THR A 124 4.09 -12.51 -4.43
C THR A 124 4.82 -11.59 -5.39
N ASN A 125 4.07 -10.85 -6.20
CA ASN A 125 4.60 -9.91 -7.17
C ASN A 125 3.61 -8.77 -7.45
N ILE A 126 4.17 -7.64 -7.87
CA ILE A 126 3.44 -6.53 -8.47
C ILE A 126 4.02 -6.24 -9.85
N GLY A 127 3.27 -5.55 -10.69
CA GLY A 127 3.79 -5.13 -11.98
C GLY A 127 3.11 -3.90 -12.54
N VAL A 128 3.75 -3.34 -13.55
CA VAL A 128 3.24 -2.23 -14.35
C VAL A 128 3.50 -2.53 -15.81
N THR A 129 2.48 -2.34 -16.65
CA THR A 129 2.66 -2.33 -18.11
C THR A 129 2.55 -0.91 -18.62
N VAL A 130 3.54 -0.47 -19.38
CA VAL A 130 3.55 0.81 -20.09
C VAL A 130 3.60 0.60 -21.60
N ALA A 131 3.07 1.55 -22.36
CA ALA A 131 3.20 1.59 -23.81
C ALA A 131 4.27 2.61 -24.23
N VAL A 132 5.18 2.21 -25.11
CA VAL A 132 6.23 3.09 -25.65
C VAL A 132 6.28 3.01 -27.18
N GLU A 133 6.87 4.01 -27.82
CA GLU A 133 7.16 3.94 -29.26
C GLU A 133 8.07 2.75 -29.60
N LYS A 134 7.84 2.14 -30.77
CA LYS A 134 8.63 0.99 -31.25
C LYS A 134 10.12 1.29 -31.42
N SER A 135 10.48 2.56 -31.61
CA SER A 135 11.87 3.01 -31.73
C SER A 135 12.65 2.95 -30.42
N VAL A 136 11.97 2.77 -29.28
CA VAL A 136 12.61 2.69 -27.95
C VAL A 136 13.27 1.33 -27.78
N ASN A 137 14.56 1.35 -27.48
CA ASN A 137 15.37 0.16 -27.23
C ASN A 137 15.71 -0.02 -25.75
N GLU A 138 15.61 1.02 -24.93
CA GLU A 138 15.90 0.98 -23.49
C GLU A 138 14.89 1.85 -22.72
N ILE A 139 14.57 1.45 -21.48
CA ILE A 139 13.80 2.26 -20.53
C ILE A 139 14.52 2.33 -19.18
N ASP A 140 14.31 3.42 -18.46
CA ASP A 140 14.83 3.58 -17.10
C ASP A 140 13.77 3.05 -16.12
N VAL A 141 14.17 2.12 -15.24
CA VAL A 141 13.28 1.52 -14.25
C VAL A 141 13.92 1.61 -12.87
N GLU A 142 13.15 2.10 -11.91
CA GLU A 142 13.51 2.17 -10.50
C GLU A 142 12.62 1.20 -9.71
N PHE A 143 13.26 0.28 -8.98
CA PHE A 143 12.61 -0.63 -8.05
C PHE A 143 12.97 -0.22 -6.63
N SER A 144 11.98 -0.11 -5.75
CA SER A 144 12.23 0.17 -4.34
C SER A 144 11.34 -0.68 -3.44
N PHE A 145 11.89 -1.09 -2.31
CA PHE A 145 11.19 -1.85 -1.26
C PHE A 145 11.98 -1.75 0.05
N GLY A 146 11.30 -1.95 1.17
CA GLY A 146 11.88 -2.06 2.50
C GLY A 146 11.98 -3.52 2.93
N LEU A 147 13.10 -3.88 3.54
CA LEU A 147 13.23 -5.13 4.29
C LEU A 147 13.34 -4.80 5.78
N TYR A 148 12.71 -5.60 6.63
CA TYR A 148 12.79 -5.43 8.07
C TYR A 148 13.63 -6.55 8.69
N HIS A 149 14.47 -6.20 9.65
CA HIS A 149 15.23 -7.15 10.44
C HIS A 149 15.16 -6.78 11.91
N GLN A 150 15.48 -7.73 12.79
CA GLN A 150 15.68 -7.42 14.20
C GLN A 150 16.99 -6.63 14.36
N PRO A 151 16.94 -5.40 14.92
CA PRO A 151 18.12 -4.58 15.13
C PRO A 151 18.97 -5.11 16.29
N LYS A 152 20.27 -4.86 16.22
CA LYS A 152 21.16 -5.04 17.38
C LYS A 152 20.96 -3.88 18.36
N ASN A 153 21.31 -4.08 19.62
CA ASN A 153 21.20 -3.04 20.66
C ASN A 153 21.89 -1.72 20.28
N GLU A 154 23.00 -1.77 19.54
CA GLU A 154 23.74 -0.59 19.07
C GLU A 154 22.94 0.28 18.08
N GLU A 155 21.96 -0.31 17.39
CA GLU A 155 21.13 0.39 16.40
C GLU A 155 19.87 0.99 17.02
N LEU A 156 19.53 0.61 18.25
CA LEU A 156 18.32 1.02 18.95
C LEU A 156 18.49 2.38 19.60
N LYS A 157 17.83 3.39 19.04
CA LYS A 157 17.76 4.73 19.61
C LYS A 157 16.40 5.35 19.37
N ILE A 158 15.87 6.04 20.37
CA ILE A 158 14.56 6.70 20.31
C ILE A 158 14.69 8.19 20.63
N LYS A 159 14.08 9.04 19.81
CA LYS A 159 14.09 10.48 20.03
C LYS A 159 13.19 10.86 21.20
N ILE A 160 13.73 11.58 22.17
CA ILE A 160 13.00 12.02 23.36
C ILE A 160 13.48 13.41 23.81
N PRO A 161 12.58 14.30 24.27
CA PRO A 161 13.00 15.55 24.89
C PRO A 161 13.90 15.29 26.10
N LYS A 162 14.91 16.16 26.32
CA LYS A 162 15.82 16.03 27.46
C LYS A 162 15.09 15.97 28.81
N ALA A 163 14.03 16.77 28.98
CA ALA A 163 13.17 16.73 30.16
C ALA A 163 12.50 15.36 30.36
N GLY A 164 12.16 14.65 29.27
CA GLY A 164 11.63 13.30 29.33
C GLY A 164 12.68 12.28 29.76
N TYR A 165 13.91 12.40 29.27
CA TYR A 165 15.02 11.57 29.72
C TYR A 165 15.34 11.78 31.21
N ASP A 166 15.50 13.04 31.63
CA ASP A 166 15.82 13.41 33.01
C ASP A 166 14.71 12.95 33.99
N SER A 167 13.46 12.87 33.52
CA SER A 167 12.32 12.43 34.33
C SER A 167 12.44 11.02 34.88
N PHE A 168 13.16 10.11 34.20
CA PHE A 168 13.37 8.73 34.68
C PHE A 168 14.30 8.66 35.91
N PHE A 169 14.98 9.76 36.22
CA PHE A 169 15.92 9.90 37.33
C PHE A 169 15.37 10.81 38.44
N GLU A 170 14.10 11.22 38.38
CA GLU A 170 13.47 12.09 39.37
C GLU A 170 13.57 11.48 40.78
N GLU A 171 13.99 12.31 41.75
CA GLU A 171 14.08 11.91 43.15
C GLU A 171 12.67 11.75 43.74
N GLY A 172 12.47 10.71 44.55
CA GLY A 172 11.18 10.41 45.19
C GLY A 172 10.36 9.29 44.54
N ILE A 173 10.78 8.74 43.39
CA ILE A 173 10.19 7.51 42.85
C ILE A 173 10.54 6.33 43.77
N PRO A 174 9.56 5.61 44.35
CA PRO A 174 9.81 4.56 45.34
C PRO A 174 10.68 3.41 44.82
N TYR A 175 10.37 2.91 43.63
CA TYR A 175 11.19 1.93 42.90
C TYR A 175 11.91 2.66 41.77
N PRO A 176 13.20 2.99 41.94
CA PRO A 176 13.97 3.70 40.92
C PRO A 176 14.24 2.83 39.69
N LEU A 177 14.57 3.47 38.56
CA LEU A 177 14.98 2.75 37.36
C LEU A 177 16.20 1.85 37.68
N PRO A 178 16.17 0.55 37.35
CA PRO A 178 17.19 -0.39 37.79
C PRO A 178 18.52 -0.25 37.03
N PHE A 179 18.49 0.26 35.80
CA PHE A 179 19.63 0.29 34.89
C PHE A 179 20.03 1.72 34.47
N ARG A 180 19.98 2.64 35.43
CA ARG A 180 20.36 4.07 35.25
C ARG A 180 21.74 4.29 34.64
N ASN A 181 22.66 3.36 34.87
CA ASN A 181 24.04 3.44 34.39
C ASN A 181 24.19 3.19 32.89
N ILE A 182 23.30 2.41 32.28
CA ILE A 182 23.38 2.01 30.86
C ILE A 182 22.45 2.80 29.94
N LEU A 183 21.43 3.45 30.49
CA LEU A 183 20.58 4.35 29.72
C LEU A 183 21.35 5.65 29.47
N LYS A 184 21.56 5.99 28.20
CA LYS A 184 22.34 7.16 27.79
C LYS A 184 21.49 8.10 26.93
N TYR A 185 21.90 9.36 26.90
CA TYR A 185 21.31 10.40 26.08
C TYR A 185 22.38 11.01 25.17
N SER A 186 22.14 10.98 23.87
CA SER A 186 22.98 11.62 22.86
C SER A 186 22.69 13.12 22.77
N GLU A 187 23.68 13.92 22.39
CA GLU A 187 23.52 15.36 22.13
C GLU A 187 22.46 15.66 21.06
N ASP A 188 22.28 14.74 20.11
CA ASP A 188 21.27 14.82 19.04
C ASP A 188 19.82 14.58 19.50
N GLY A 189 19.60 14.36 20.80
CA GLY A 189 18.27 14.21 21.39
C GLY A 189 17.71 12.79 21.40
N TYR A 190 18.59 11.78 21.35
CA TYR A 190 18.23 10.37 21.34
C TYR A 190 18.58 9.67 22.65
N MET A 191 17.69 8.80 23.09
CA MET A 191 17.90 7.86 24.20
C MET A 191 18.21 6.47 23.65
N TYR A 192 19.23 5.82 24.21
CA TYR A 192 19.68 4.48 23.82
C TYR A 192 20.27 3.72 25.00
N LEU A 193 20.45 2.41 24.84
CA LEU A 193 21.08 1.53 25.83
C LEU A 193 22.51 1.19 25.42
N GLU A 194 23.45 1.34 26.33
CA GLU A 194 24.86 0.98 26.10
C GLU A 194 25.06 -0.54 25.98
N ARG A 195 24.21 -1.33 26.66
CA ARG A 195 24.18 -2.80 26.58
C ARG A 195 22.76 -3.33 26.71
N GLU A 196 22.57 -4.57 26.30
CA GLU A 196 21.33 -5.31 26.56
C GLU A 196 21.07 -5.50 28.06
N LEU A 197 19.78 -5.59 28.41
CA LEU A 197 19.35 -5.90 29.76
C LEU A 197 19.65 -7.36 30.11
N LYS A 198 20.05 -7.59 31.36
CA LYS A 198 20.32 -8.92 31.91
C LYS A 198 19.05 -9.57 32.44
N GLY A 199 18.80 -10.79 32.00
CA GLY A 199 17.71 -11.64 32.47
C GLY A 199 16.81 -12.12 31.33
N GLU A 200 15.90 -13.04 31.65
CA GLU A 200 14.97 -13.58 30.66
C GLU A 200 13.77 -12.65 30.44
N GLN A 201 13.25 -12.57 29.22
CA GLN A 201 12.07 -11.78 28.90
C GLN A 201 10.75 -12.51 29.20
N ARG A 202 10.77 -13.85 29.35
CA ARG A 202 9.59 -14.69 29.57
C ARG A 202 9.31 -14.89 31.07
N ARG A 203 8.03 -14.87 31.44
CA ARG A 203 7.59 -15.23 32.80
C ARG A 203 7.63 -16.75 32.95
N PRO A 204 7.93 -17.29 34.15
CA PRO A 204 8.15 -16.60 35.43
C PRO A 204 9.58 -16.06 35.67
N GLN A 205 10.58 -16.47 34.89
CA GLN A 205 12.01 -16.15 35.10
C GLN A 205 12.32 -14.65 34.96
N ARG A 206 11.51 -13.90 34.19
CA ARG A 206 11.57 -12.45 34.03
C ARG A 206 11.56 -11.67 35.35
N ALA A 207 10.87 -12.18 36.36
CA ALA A 207 10.73 -11.50 37.65
C ALA A 207 12.07 -11.33 38.40
N ASN A 208 13.04 -12.20 38.13
CA ASN A 208 14.33 -12.20 38.84
C ASN A 208 15.41 -11.34 38.16
N GLY A 209 15.13 -10.75 36.99
CA GLY A 209 16.10 -10.00 36.18
C GLY A 209 15.85 -8.48 36.14
N GLU A 210 16.66 -7.76 35.34
CA GLU A 210 16.51 -6.31 35.11
C GLU A 210 15.14 -5.98 34.49
N TYR A 211 14.56 -6.90 33.71
CA TYR A 211 13.21 -6.80 33.15
C TYR A 211 12.10 -6.81 34.22
N GLY A 212 12.25 -7.61 35.28
CA GLY A 212 11.29 -7.66 36.39
C GLY A 212 11.29 -6.39 37.22
N GLN A 213 12.48 -5.86 37.50
CA GLN A 213 12.65 -4.57 38.19
C GLN A 213 12.09 -3.40 37.36
N TYR A 214 12.24 -3.45 36.03
CA TYR A 214 11.58 -2.50 35.14
C TYR A 214 10.06 -2.61 35.17
N ASP A 215 9.52 -3.82 35.25
CA ASP A 215 8.08 -4.03 35.39
C ASP A 215 7.53 -3.44 36.71
N GLU A 216 8.34 -3.32 37.76
CA GLU A 216 8.00 -2.58 38.99
C GLU A 216 8.09 -1.07 38.81
N PHE A 217 9.15 -0.60 38.14
CA PHE A 217 9.35 0.82 37.83
C PHE A 217 8.16 1.41 37.06
N LYS A 218 7.69 0.71 36.02
CA LYS A 218 6.63 1.20 35.12
C LYS A 218 5.22 1.13 35.71
N ARG A 219 5.02 0.55 36.91
CA ARG A 219 3.68 0.45 37.51
C ARG A 219 3.13 1.86 37.75
N ALA A 220 1.88 2.08 37.37
CA ALA A 220 1.21 3.37 37.58
C ALA A 220 1.31 3.83 39.05
N GLN A 221 1.17 2.91 40.01
CA GLN A 221 1.30 3.19 41.45
C GLN A 221 2.69 3.70 41.87
N ASN A 222 3.75 3.25 41.18
CA ASN A 222 5.11 3.71 41.44
C ASN A 222 5.35 5.12 40.86
N LEU A 223 4.65 5.44 39.78
CA LEU A 223 4.74 6.72 39.07
C LEU A 223 3.67 7.74 39.52
N THR A 224 2.88 7.42 40.55
CA THR A 224 2.00 8.37 41.24
C THR A 224 2.66 8.91 42.51
N ARG A 225 2.61 10.22 42.72
CA ARG A 225 3.10 10.88 43.92
C ARG A 225 2.16 10.61 45.09
N GLN A 226 2.71 10.15 46.21
CA GLN A 226 1.96 9.87 47.44
C GLN A 226 1.87 11.10 48.36
N THR A 227 1.53 12.26 47.79
CA THR A 227 1.35 13.53 48.52
C THR A 227 -0.13 13.86 48.69
N GLU A 228 -0.50 14.68 49.68
CA GLU A 228 -1.91 15.07 49.95
C GLU A 228 -2.59 15.75 48.73
N GLU A 229 -1.82 16.43 47.88
CA GLU A 229 -2.30 17.09 46.65
C GLU A 229 -2.46 16.13 45.45
N GLY A 230 -1.95 14.90 45.54
CA GLY A 230 -1.91 13.94 44.42
C GLY A 230 -1.04 14.38 43.23
N GLY A 231 -0.88 13.51 42.23
CA GLY A 231 -0.19 13.82 40.98
C GLY A 231 0.65 12.67 40.42
N TYR A 232 1.17 12.84 39.21
CA TYR A 232 2.07 11.88 38.55
C TYR A 232 3.50 12.42 38.52
N PHE A 233 4.49 11.53 38.64
CA PHE A 233 5.87 11.85 38.28
C PHE A 233 5.96 12.12 36.78
N SER A 234 6.91 12.96 36.36
CA SER A 234 7.05 13.31 34.93
C SER A 234 7.32 12.06 34.07
N ALA A 235 8.01 11.07 34.64
CA ALA A 235 8.27 9.76 34.04
C ALA A 235 7.00 9.02 33.58
N TYR A 236 5.85 9.26 34.22
CA TYR A 236 4.58 8.65 33.81
C TYR A 236 4.20 8.96 32.36
N TYR A 237 4.45 10.20 31.91
CA TYR A 237 4.13 10.62 30.55
C TYR A 237 5.13 10.14 29.50
N TYR A 238 6.35 9.80 29.93
CA TYR A 238 7.44 9.40 29.04
C TYR A 238 7.75 7.90 29.07
N ILE A 239 7.12 7.12 29.97
CA ILE A 239 7.37 5.68 30.10
C ILE A 239 7.16 4.90 28.80
N GLY A 240 6.24 5.35 27.94
CA GLY A 240 5.99 4.73 26.64
C GLY A 240 7.21 4.74 25.72
N TYR A 241 8.11 5.73 25.82
CA TYR A 241 9.35 5.75 25.03
C TYR A 241 10.34 4.68 25.53
N LEU A 242 10.39 4.48 26.85
CA LEU A 242 11.26 3.47 27.45
C LEU A 242 10.71 2.06 27.20
N ASP A 243 9.39 1.88 27.22
CA ASP A 243 8.75 0.59 26.91
C ASP A 243 8.97 0.20 25.44
N LYS A 244 8.87 1.16 24.51
CA LYS A 244 9.22 0.96 23.10
C LYS A 244 10.68 0.55 22.91
N LEU A 245 11.62 1.20 23.61
CA LEU A 245 13.04 0.87 23.52
C LEU A 245 13.35 -0.55 24.00
N LEU A 246 12.55 -1.07 24.93
CA LEU A 246 12.73 -2.38 25.56
C LEU A 246 11.86 -3.49 24.96
N SER A 247 10.88 -3.13 24.11
CA SER A 247 10.04 -4.09 23.43
C SER A 247 10.79 -4.74 22.27
N ARG A 248 10.21 -5.83 21.72
CA ARG A 248 10.64 -6.33 20.42
C ARG A 248 10.56 -5.18 19.42
N SER A 249 11.55 -5.10 18.54
CA SER A 249 11.63 -4.03 17.56
C SER A 249 12.14 -4.57 16.24
N TRP A 250 11.75 -3.89 15.17
CA TRP A 250 12.16 -4.21 13.82
C TRP A 250 12.65 -2.95 13.15
N LYS A 251 13.83 -3.03 12.54
CA LYS A 251 14.45 -1.92 11.81
C LYS A 251 14.33 -2.14 10.32
N ARG A 252 13.89 -1.10 9.64
CA ARG A 252 13.78 -1.04 8.19
C ARG A 252 15.13 -0.77 7.55
N LYS A 253 15.37 -1.43 6.42
CA LYS A 253 16.42 -1.09 5.47
C LYS A 253 15.80 -0.89 4.09
N GLN A 254 15.86 0.34 3.58
CA GLN A 254 15.42 0.68 2.24
C GLN A 254 16.41 0.12 1.19
N TYR A 255 15.86 -0.51 0.16
CA TYR A 255 16.58 -0.82 -1.08
C TYR A 255 16.01 0.00 -2.24
N ASN A 256 16.90 0.48 -3.10
CA ASN A 256 16.57 1.23 -4.30
C ASN A 256 17.51 0.80 -5.43
N PHE A 257 16.96 0.22 -6.49
CA PHE A 257 17.69 -0.25 -7.66
C PHE A 257 17.24 0.55 -8.88
N LYS A 258 18.17 1.30 -9.48
CA LYS A 258 17.97 2.04 -10.72
C LYS A 258 18.64 1.31 -11.87
N LEU A 259 17.85 0.79 -12.79
CA LEU A 259 18.29 -0.06 -13.88
C LEU A 259 17.92 0.56 -15.23
N LYS A 260 18.82 0.43 -16.19
CA LYS A 260 18.52 0.68 -17.61
C LYS A 260 18.21 -0.65 -18.26
N VAL A 261 16.95 -0.87 -18.60
CA VAL A 261 16.51 -2.15 -19.13
C VAL A 261 16.44 -2.09 -20.65
N PRO A 262 17.14 -3.00 -21.37
CA PRO A 262 16.95 -3.18 -22.80
C PRO A 262 15.58 -3.81 -23.10
N VAL A 263 14.78 -3.13 -23.92
CA VAL A 263 13.44 -3.56 -24.33
C VAL A 263 13.48 -4.22 -25.72
N VAL A 264 14.38 -5.20 -25.85
CA VAL A 264 14.59 -5.97 -27.08
C VAL A 264 13.99 -7.37 -26.97
N LYS A 265 14.10 -8.02 -25.80
CA LYS A 265 13.54 -9.35 -25.55
C LYS A 265 13.02 -9.45 -24.13
N SER A 266 11.96 -10.23 -23.94
CA SER A 266 11.47 -10.60 -22.62
C SER A 266 12.53 -11.41 -21.86
N THR A 267 12.61 -11.22 -20.55
CA THR A 267 13.47 -12.03 -19.69
C THR A 267 12.87 -13.44 -19.54
N PRO A 268 13.64 -14.51 -19.78
CA PRO A 268 13.12 -15.88 -19.69
C PRO A 268 12.86 -16.32 -18.25
N MET A 269 13.66 -15.81 -17.31
CA MET A 269 13.52 -16.01 -15.87
C MET A 269 13.72 -14.67 -15.15
N PRO A 270 13.17 -14.51 -13.92
CA PRO A 270 13.40 -13.32 -13.13
C PRO A 270 14.91 -13.08 -12.87
N GLU A 271 15.34 -11.83 -13.00
CA GLU A 271 16.69 -11.40 -12.64
C GLU A 271 16.74 -11.03 -11.15
N TYR A 272 17.75 -11.54 -10.44
CA TYR A 272 17.89 -11.34 -9.00
C TYR A 272 18.56 -10.00 -8.68
N PHE A 273 18.05 -9.33 -7.65
CA PHE A 273 18.77 -8.23 -7.01
C PHE A 273 19.89 -8.80 -6.13
N GLN A 274 21.03 -8.11 -6.14
CA GLN A 274 22.17 -8.45 -5.28
C GLN A 274 22.04 -7.67 -3.97
N PHE A 275 22.00 -8.39 -2.85
CA PHE A 275 22.02 -7.79 -1.51
C PHE A 275 23.45 -7.76 -0.98
N GLU A 276 23.93 -6.59 -0.58
CA GLU A 276 25.27 -6.44 0.01
C GLU A 276 25.37 -7.04 1.42
N ASN A 277 24.23 -7.37 2.05
CA ASN A 277 24.16 -7.63 3.49
C ASN A 277 23.75 -9.07 3.81
N GLU A 278 24.55 -9.72 4.66
CA GLU A 278 24.30 -11.09 5.15
C GLU A 278 23.06 -11.22 6.05
N ILE A 279 22.45 -10.12 6.48
CA ILE A 279 21.26 -10.14 7.35
C ILE A 279 20.05 -10.79 6.64
N PHE A 280 19.96 -10.68 5.32
CA PHE A 280 18.79 -11.15 4.54
C PHE A 280 19.08 -12.41 3.73
N LYS A 281 19.84 -13.37 4.28
CA LYS A 281 20.20 -14.62 3.58
C LYS A 281 19.01 -15.42 3.05
N GLN A 282 17.87 -15.35 3.74
CA GLN A 282 16.64 -16.08 3.38
C GLN A 282 15.74 -15.29 2.42
N THR A 283 16.01 -14.00 2.22
CA THR A 283 15.18 -13.13 1.40
C THR A 283 15.80 -13.00 0.02
N ARG A 284 15.03 -13.29 -1.02
CA ARG A 284 15.43 -13.09 -2.41
C ARG A 284 14.38 -12.25 -3.12
N ALA A 285 14.81 -11.25 -3.86
CA ALA A 285 13.93 -10.43 -4.67
C ALA A 285 14.51 -10.32 -6.08
N GLY A 286 13.64 -10.13 -7.05
CA GLY A 286 14.05 -9.94 -8.42
C GLY A 286 13.00 -9.25 -9.26
N TYR A 287 13.29 -9.10 -10.53
CA TYR A 287 12.39 -8.48 -11.48
C TYR A 287 12.25 -9.30 -12.77
N ASN A 288 11.12 -9.16 -13.44
CA ASN A 288 10.84 -9.84 -14.70
C ASN A 288 10.22 -8.85 -15.68
N ILE A 289 10.62 -8.96 -16.95
CA ILE A 289 10.21 -8.04 -18.01
C ILE A 289 9.66 -8.84 -19.18
N LYS A 290 8.41 -8.57 -19.51
CA LYS A 290 7.73 -9.16 -20.66
C LYS A 290 7.40 -8.07 -21.67
N ILE A 291 7.75 -8.30 -22.91
CA ILE A 291 7.58 -7.36 -24.01
C ILE A 291 6.59 -7.96 -25.01
N PHE A 292 5.61 -7.15 -25.38
CA PHE A 292 4.61 -7.47 -26.40
C PHE A 292 4.55 -6.30 -27.37
N GLU A 293 4.36 -6.56 -28.65
CA GLU A 293 4.26 -5.52 -29.67
C GLU A 293 2.97 -5.68 -30.47
N ASP A 294 2.27 -4.59 -30.71
CA ASP A 294 1.13 -4.53 -31.63
C ASP A 294 1.49 -3.69 -32.87
N SER A 295 0.51 -3.28 -33.67
CA SER A 295 0.72 -2.39 -34.82
C SER A 295 1.17 -0.97 -34.43
N ARG A 296 0.82 -0.49 -33.23
CA ARG A 296 0.97 0.89 -32.74
C ARG A 296 2.19 1.09 -31.85
N ALA A 297 2.38 0.23 -30.85
CA ALA A 297 3.27 0.43 -29.71
C ALA A 297 3.98 -0.87 -29.28
N LYS A 298 5.01 -0.69 -28.46
CA LYS A 298 5.66 -1.74 -27.70
C LYS A 298 5.17 -1.65 -26.25
N TYR A 299 4.55 -2.71 -25.74
CA TYR A 299 4.11 -2.82 -24.35
C TYR A 299 5.16 -3.53 -23.53
N ILE A 300 5.57 -2.90 -22.44
CA ILE A 300 6.61 -3.41 -21.54
C ILE A 300 5.97 -3.63 -20.19
N LYS A 301 5.78 -4.90 -19.83
CA LYS A 301 5.33 -5.33 -18.51
C LYS A 301 6.56 -5.55 -17.63
N VAL A 302 6.73 -4.70 -16.63
CA VAL A 302 7.77 -4.80 -15.61
C VAL A 302 7.13 -5.38 -14.35
N GLN A 303 7.76 -6.39 -13.74
CA GLN A 303 7.29 -7.02 -12.51
C GLN A 303 8.39 -7.01 -11.45
N LEU A 304 8.03 -6.74 -10.21
CA LEU A 304 8.83 -6.95 -9.01
C LEU A 304 8.31 -8.21 -8.33
N VAL A 305 9.19 -9.16 -8.05
CA VAL A 305 8.84 -10.51 -7.58
C VAL A 305 9.61 -10.84 -6.31
N ASN A 306 8.91 -11.36 -5.31
CA ASN A 306 9.53 -12.03 -4.18
C ASN A 306 9.92 -13.46 -4.59
N LEU A 307 11.21 -13.75 -4.55
CA LEU A 307 11.83 -15.01 -4.97
C LEU A 307 12.41 -15.78 -3.77
N SER A 308 12.04 -15.39 -2.55
CA SER A 308 12.45 -16.06 -1.32
C SER A 308 11.94 -17.49 -1.29
N ASP A 309 12.63 -18.36 -0.55
CA ASP A 309 12.24 -19.76 -0.44
C ASP A 309 10.84 -19.88 0.20
N ASP A 310 10.06 -20.86 -0.27
CA ASP A 310 8.66 -21.06 0.14
C ASP A 310 8.50 -21.05 1.66
N HIS A 311 7.39 -20.48 2.12
CA HIS A 311 7.04 -20.42 3.53
C HIS A 311 5.95 -21.46 3.84
N PRO A 312 6.10 -22.25 4.91
CA PRO A 312 5.15 -23.30 5.24
C PRO A 312 3.76 -22.71 5.48
N ALA A 313 2.76 -23.24 4.77
CA ALA A 313 1.39 -22.70 4.79
C ALA A 313 0.76 -22.73 6.20
N ASN A 314 1.05 -23.76 7.00
CA ASN A 314 0.55 -23.90 8.37
C ASN A 314 1.15 -22.90 9.38
N ARG A 315 2.20 -22.15 9.02
CA ARG A 315 2.84 -21.10 9.84
C ARG A 315 2.85 -19.75 9.12
N PHE A 316 1.85 -19.51 8.27
CA PHE A 316 1.71 -18.27 7.50
C PHE A 316 0.99 -17.17 8.31
N SER A 317 1.32 -17.04 9.59
CA SER A 317 0.81 -15.97 10.45
C SER A 317 1.60 -14.68 10.23
N ASN A 318 0.92 -13.54 10.24
CA ASN A 318 1.56 -12.22 10.19
C ASN A 318 2.51 -11.98 11.37
N ARG A 319 2.42 -12.75 12.46
CA ARG A 319 3.34 -12.67 13.60
C ARG A 319 4.56 -13.59 13.49
N SER A 320 4.66 -14.39 12.43
CA SER A 320 5.81 -15.25 12.17
C SER A 320 7.05 -14.42 11.85
N GLU A 321 8.12 -14.60 12.61
CA GLU A 321 9.38 -13.88 12.42
C GLU A 321 9.99 -14.15 11.03
N ASN A 322 10.02 -15.41 10.61
CA ASN A 322 10.54 -15.80 9.30
C ASN A 322 9.70 -15.22 8.15
N LEU A 323 8.37 -15.17 8.28
CA LEU A 323 7.52 -14.57 7.25
C LEU A 323 7.79 -13.07 7.10
N ASN A 324 7.96 -12.36 8.23
CA ASN A 324 8.31 -10.94 8.23
C ASN A 324 9.69 -10.70 7.60
N LEU A 325 10.69 -11.55 7.87
CA LEU A 325 12.02 -11.45 7.26
C LEU A 325 12.00 -11.67 5.74
N LYS A 326 11.19 -12.63 5.26
CA LYS A 326 11.08 -12.98 3.84
C LYS A 326 10.21 -12.02 3.02
N SER A 327 9.41 -11.16 3.67
CA SER A 327 8.46 -10.28 2.97
C SER A 327 9.12 -8.98 2.49
N LEU A 328 8.73 -8.50 1.30
CA LEU A 328 9.17 -7.22 0.76
C LEU A 328 8.11 -6.16 1.05
N PHE A 329 8.45 -5.11 1.79
CA PHE A 329 7.49 -4.09 2.20
C PHE A 329 7.57 -2.86 1.30
N GLN A 330 6.45 -2.16 1.13
CA GLN A 330 6.35 -0.94 0.31
C GLN A 330 6.96 -1.11 -1.09
N GLY A 331 6.69 -2.24 -1.75
CA GLY A 331 7.21 -2.52 -3.09
C GLY A 331 6.74 -1.46 -4.10
N LYS A 332 7.66 -0.83 -4.81
CA LYS A 332 7.35 0.21 -5.80
C LYS A 332 8.19 0.01 -7.05
N ILE A 333 7.54 0.17 -8.21
CA ILE A 333 8.17 0.22 -9.52
C ILE A 333 7.87 1.60 -10.10
N LYS A 334 8.90 2.26 -10.62
CA LYS A 334 8.77 3.51 -11.35
C LYS A 334 9.48 3.37 -12.69
N VAL A 335 8.75 3.57 -13.77
CA VAL A 335 9.23 3.50 -15.15
C VAL A 335 9.32 4.90 -15.71
N HIS A 336 10.45 5.23 -16.33
CA HIS A 336 10.67 6.47 -17.05
C HIS A 336 11.00 6.18 -18.52
N SER A 337 10.36 6.91 -19.42
CA SER A 337 10.65 6.85 -20.86
C SER A 337 10.23 8.14 -21.54
N ASP A 338 11.12 8.67 -22.37
CA ASP A 338 10.88 9.91 -23.10
C ASP A 338 9.76 9.84 -24.15
N LYS A 339 9.43 8.60 -24.56
CA LYS A 339 8.51 8.27 -25.65
C LYS A 339 7.37 7.38 -25.15
N LEU A 340 6.82 7.72 -23.98
CA LEU A 340 5.60 7.11 -23.45
C LEU A 340 4.42 7.43 -24.35
N LEU A 341 3.63 6.40 -24.64
CA LEU A 341 2.38 6.49 -25.38
C LEU A 341 1.21 6.24 -24.43
N GLU A 342 0.03 6.71 -24.82
CA GLU A 342 -1.22 6.32 -24.16
C GLU A 342 -1.35 4.80 -24.22
N TYR A 343 -1.63 4.16 -23.08
CA TYR A 343 -1.71 2.72 -22.97
C TYR A 343 -2.80 2.14 -23.86
N LYS A 344 -3.98 2.78 -23.86
CA LYS A 344 -5.10 2.38 -24.70
C LYS A 344 -4.85 2.76 -26.17
N ASP A 345 -5.30 1.90 -27.07
CA ASP A 345 -5.32 2.15 -28.51
C ASP A 345 -6.58 2.92 -28.97
N ASN A 346 -7.51 3.16 -28.05
CA ASN A 346 -8.77 3.89 -28.24
C ASN A 346 -9.64 3.32 -29.35
N THR A 347 -9.50 2.02 -29.66
CA THR A 347 -10.34 1.34 -30.67
C THR A 347 -11.73 0.98 -30.16
N LEU A 348 -12.02 1.24 -28.87
CA LEU A 348 -13.30 0.94 -28.20
C LEU A 348 -13.70 -0.54 -28.32
N SER A 349 -12.70 -1.41 -28.40
CA SER A 349 -12.86 -2.86 -28.61
C SER A 349 -12.15 -3.66 -27.51
N THR A 350 -12.25 -3.19 -26.27
CA THR A 350 -11.56 -3.78 -25.10
C THR A 350 -12.00 -5.20 -24.77
N TYR A 351 -13.09 -5.68 -25.38
CA TYR A 351 -13.58 -7.05 -25.25
C TYR A 351 -13.65 -7.67 -26.64
N THR A 352 -13.07 -8.86 -26.76
CA THR A 352 -12.80 -9.63 -27.98
C THR A 352 -13.81 -9.44 -29.11
N ALA A 353 -13.31 -9.41 -30.35
CA ALA A 353 -14.08 -9.33 -31.60
C ALA A 353 -15.05 -10.51 -31.87
N GLY A 354 -15.32 -11.37 -30.89
CA GLY A 354 -16.38 -12.37 -30.95
C GLY A 354 -17.65 -11.82 -30.30
N ASP A 355 -18.77 -11.84 -31.03
CA ASP A 355 -20.07 -11.29 -30.59
C ASP A 355 -20.59 -11.87 -29.25
N ASP A 356 -20.06 -13.01 -28.79
CA ASP A 356 -20.51 -13.70 -27.58
C ASP A 356 -20.03 -13.06 -26.25
N ILE A 357 -19.10 -12.09 -26.28
CA ILE A 357 -18.54 -11.43 -25.08
C ILE A 357 -18.43 -9.91 -25.28
N ARG A 358 -19.38 -9.31 -26.02
CA ARG A 358 -19.44 -7.86 -26.19
C ARG A 358 -20.16 -7.21 -25.02
N ASP A 359 -19.47 -6.31 -24.31
CA ASP A 359 -20.02 -5.55 -23.20
C ASP A 359 -20.36 -4.12 -23.65
N PHE A 360 -21.65 -3.87 -23.90
CA PHE A 360 -22.13 -2.56 -24.33
C PHE A 360 -21.93 -1.47 -23.28
N GLU A 361 -22.03 -1.81 -21.99
CA GLU A 361 -21.84 -0.86 -20.90
C GLU A 361 -20.37 -0.42 -20.85
N ALA A 362 -19.44 -1.38 -20.98
CA ALA A 362 -18.02 -1.06 -20.98
C ALA A 362 -17.61 -0.21 -22.20
N GLU A 363 -18.19 -0.45 -23.38
CA GLU A 363 -18.02 0.42 -24.56
C GLU A 363 -18.51 1.85 -24.32
N GLU A 364 -19.68 2.00 -23.70
CA GLU A 364 -20.27 3.30 -23.39
C GLU A 364 -19.41 4.06 -22.37
N ILE A 365 -18.94 3.38 -21.32
CA ILE A 365 -18.02 3.94 -20.32
C ILE A 365 -16.72 4.38 -21.00
N GLU A 366 -16.11 3.53 -21.81
CA GLU A 366 -14.88 3.87 -22.51
C GLU A 366 -15.08 5.06 -23.46
N PHE A 367 -16.22 5.12 -24.15
CA PHE A 367 -16.57 6.25 -24.99
C PHE A 367 -16.77 7.54 -24.18
N ILE A 368 -17.49 7.52 -23.06
CA ILE A 368 -17.70 8.68 -22.19
C ILE A 368 -16.36 9.22 -21.67
N TYR A 369 -15.46 8.30 -21.27
CA TYR A 369 -14.17 8.65 -20.69
C TYR A 369 -13.00 8.65 -21.69
N ARG A 370 -13.26 8.61 -23.01
CA ARG A 370 -12.23 8.51 -24.08
C ARG A 370 -11.18 9.63 -24.07
N ASN A 371 -11.50 10.76 -23.45
CA ASN A 371 -10.58 11.90 -23.33
C ASN A 371 -9.69 11.81 -22.07
N ILE A 372 -9.94 10.85 -21.18
CA ILE A 372 -9.12 10.58 -20.00
C ILE A 372 -8.00 9.62 -20.42
N LYS A 373 -6.81 10.18 -20.60
CA LYS A 373 -5.63 9.42 -21.01
C LYS A 373 -5.13 8.55 -19.88
N SER A 374 -4.77 7.31 -20.21
CA SER A 374 -4.05 6.39 -19.34
C SER A 374 -2.68 6.05 -19.93
N TYR A 375 -1.64 5.99 -19.12
CA TYR A 375 -0.26 5.72 -19.58
C TYR A 375 0.29 4.38 -19.10
N GLY A 376 -0.49 3.63 -18.31
CA GLY A 376 -0.12 2.29 -17.92
C GLY A 376 -1.25 1.56 -17.20
N ILE A 377 -1.02 0.27 -16.97
CA ILE A 377 -1.90 -0.58 -16.18
C ILE A 377 -1.08 -1.29 -15.10
N GLY A 378 -1.61 -1.34 -13.89
CA GLY A 378 -1.01 -2.07 -12.78
C GLY A 378 -1.47 -3.52 -12.75
N HIS A 379 -0.61 -4.41 -12.23
CA HIS A 379 -0.89 -5.82 -11.97
C HIS A 379 -0.66 -6.06 -10.48
N ASN A 380 -1.68 -6.50 -9.75
CA ASN A 380 -1.70 -6.57 -8.27
C ASN A 380 -1.41 -5.24 -7.56
N CYS A 381 -1.52 -4.12 -8.27
CA CYS A 381 -1.40 -2.77 -7.75
C CYS A 381 -2.13 -1.79 -8.68
N SER A 382 -2.32 -0.56 -8.22
CA SER A 382 -2.70 0.56 -9.09
C SER A 382 -1.48 1.24 -9.68
N VAL A 383 -1.70 2.19 -10.58
CA VAL A 383 -0.65 3.03 -11.16
C VAL A 383 -1.03 4.49 -11.08
N SER A 384 -0.04 5.36 -10.93
CA SER A 384 -0.12 6.79 -11.15
C SER A 384 0.90 7.19 -12.20
N TRP A 385 0.64 8.27 -12.91
CA TRP A 385 1.54 8.76 -13.94
C TRP A 385 1.70 10.27 -13.85
N ASP A 386 2.91 10.70 -14.17
CA ASP A 386 3.31 12.09 -14.27
C ASP A 386 3.72 12.35 -15.72
N ILE A 387 2.91 13.13 -16.42
CA ILE A 387 3.10 13.44 -17.84
C ILE A 387 4.26 14.41 -18.03
N GLU A 388 4.49 15.32 -17.08
CA GLU A 388 5.55 16.33 -17.16
C GLU A 388 6.92 15.65 -17.00
N ASN A 389 7.03 14.75 -16.02
CA ASN A 389 8.24 13.98 -15.77
C ASN A 389 8.35 12.70 -16.63
N LYS A 390 7.30 12.39 -17.42
CA LYS A 390 7.20 11.18 -18.25
C LYS A 390 7.49 9.90 -17.45
N THR A 391 6.81 9.75 -16.33
CA THR A 391 6.98 8.59 -15.46
C THR A 391 5.64 7.92 -15.17
N VAL A 392 5.66 6.60 -15.07
CA VAL A 392 4.56 5.78 -14.56
C VAL A 392 5.06 5.03 -13.35
N GLU A 393 4.35 5.10 -12.24
CA GLU A 393 4.72 4.43 -11.00
C GLU A 393 3.57 3.62 -10.42
N THR A 394 3.91 2.54 -9.72
CA THR A 394 2.93 1.73 -9.00
C THR A 394 2.51 2.41 -7.70
N THR A 395 1.24 2.26 -7.32
CA THR A 395 0.70 2.74 -6.05
C THR A 395 -0.33 1.77 -5.50
N PHE A 396 -0.43 1.69 -4.18
CA PHE A 396 -1.48 0.95 -3.46
C PHE A 396 -2.55 1.87 -2.87
N LEU A 397 -2.37 3.19 -3.03
CA LEU A 397 -3.32 4.21 -2.62
C LEU A 397 -3.50 5.19 -3.80
N PRO A 398 -4.18 4.77 -4.88
CA PRO A 398 -4.42 5.64 -6.01
C PRO A 398 -5.23 6.86 -5.59
N GLN A 399 -4.97 7.99 -6.25
CA GLN A 399 -5.65 9.25 -5.97
C GLN A 399 -6.10 9.88 -7.28
N GLN A 400 -7.32 10.39 -7.27
CA GLN A 400 -7.89 11.13 -8.38
C GLN A 400 -8.64 12.32 -7.81
N ASP A 401 -8.42 13.49 -8.38
CA ASP A 401 -9.26 14.65 -8.07
C ASP A 401 -10.56 14.52 -8.83
N ILE A 402 -11.64 14.41 -8.07
CA ILE A 402 -13.00 14.45 -8.58
C ILE A 402 -13.39 15.92 -8.68
N LYS A 403 -13.75 16.35 -9.89
CA LYS A 403 -14.29 17.70 -10.07
C LYS A 403 -15.64 17.78 -9.38
N ASP A 404 -15.85 18.86 -8.64
CA ASP A 404 -17.12 19.10 -7.98
C ASP A 404 -18.26 19.23 -8.99
N VAL A 405 -19.45 18.78 -8.62
CA VAL A 405 -20.66 18.96 -9.42
C VAL A 405 -21.23 20.34 -9.07
N ILE A 406 -20.75 21.36 -9.78
CA ILE A 406 -21.30 22.71 -9.65
C ILE A 406 -22.59 22.81 -10.49
N ASN A 407 -23.59 23.50 -9.93
CA ASN A 407 -24.81 23.88 -10.66
C ASN A 407 -24.60 25.11 -11.57
N GLU A 408 -23.38 25.65 -11.56
CA GLU A 408 -22.95 26.77 -12.39
C GLU A 408 -22.55 26.25 -13.77
N PHE A 409 -23.00 26.95 -14.80
CA PHE A 409 -22.68 26.59 -16.17
C PHE A 409 -21.33 27.21 -16.57
N GLU A 410 -20.65 26.61 -17.55
CA GLU A 410 -19.45 27.24 -18.15
C GLU A 410 -19.75 28.64 -18.69
N ASP A 411 -21.01 28.87 -19.08
CA ASP A 411 -21.58 30.19 -19.34
C ASP A 411 -22.53 30.58 -18.20
N SER A 412 -22.12 31.55 -17.38
CA SER A 412 -22.88 32.05 -16.23
C SER A 412 -24.23 32.70 -16.58
N SER A 413 -24.56 32.83 -17.89
CA SER A 413 -25.82 33.39 -18.36
C SER A 413 -27.08 32.64 -17.90
N LEU A 414 -26.92 31.41 -17.39
CA LEU A 414 -27.98 30.54 -16.90
C LEU A 414 -27.98 30.31 -15.38
N ASP A 415 -27.00 30.81 -14.64
CA ASP A 415 -26.87 30.50 -13.21
C ASP A 415 -28.08 30.99 -12.41
N ASP A 416 -28.62 32.15 -12.78
CA ASP A 416 -29.85 32.72 -12.20
C ASP A 416 -31.11 31.89 -12.47
N CYS A 417 -31.07 30.98 -13.46
CA CYS A 417 -32.19 30.12 -13.83
C CYS A 417 -32.29 28.90 -12.92
N LEU A 418 -31.16 28.41 -12.40
CA LEU A 418 -31.09 27.26 -11.50
C LEU A 418 -30.77 27.64 -10.05
N ASP A 419 -30.57 28.92 -9.76
CA ASP A 419 -30.42 29.41 -8.39
C ASP A 419 -31.61 28.99 -7.51
N MET A 420 -31.30 28.27 -6.42
CA MET A 420 -32.31 27.67 -5.55
C MET A 420 -33.20 28.71 -4.88
N ARG A 421 -32.69 29.92 -4.63
CA ARG A 421 -33.49 31.02 -4.09
C ARG A 421 -34.46 31.52 -5.15
N ASN A 422 -34.03 31.72 -6.39
CA ASN A 422 -34.89 32.13 -7.50
C ASN A 422 -35.99 31.11 -7.82
N LEU A 423 -35.72 29.82 -7.66
CA LEU A 423 -36.70 28.73 -7.80
C LEU A 423 -37.69 28.63 -6.62
N SER A 424 -37.43 29.32 -5.51
CA SER A 424 -38.26 29.29 -4.31
C SER A 424 -39.38 30.34 -4.33
N ILE A 425 -40.32 30.23 -3.39
CA ILE A 425 -41.38 31.24 -3.17
C ILE A 425 -40.84 32.61 -2.71
N TRP A 426 -39.57 32.68 -2.30
CA TRP A 426 -38.90 33.90 -1.82
C TRP A 426 -37.97 34.52 -2.87
N GLY A 427 -37.97 33.96 -4.09
CA GLY A 427 -37.11 34.36 -5.19
C GLY A 427 -37.72 35.45 -6.07
N VAL A 428 -37.74 35.17 -7.38
CA VAL A 428 -38.25 36.08 -8.40
C VAL A 428 -39.78 35.95 -8.56
N SER A 429 -40.40 36.88 -9.30
CA SER A 429 -41.82 36.77 -9.64
C SER A 429 -42.13 35.53 -10.49
N LYS A 430 -43.39 35.08 -10.47
CA LYS A 430 -43.83 33.91 -11.26
C LYS A 430 -43.57 34.07 -12.75
N GLU A 431 -43.73 35.29 -13.27
CA GLU A 431 -43.50 35.65 -14.66
C GLU A 431 -42.01 35.54 -15.01
N GLN A 432 -41.15 36.08 -14.14
CA GLN A 432 -39.70 36.00 -14.31
C GLN A 432 -39.20 34.56 -14.20
N LEU A 433 -39.69 33.78 -13.24
CA LEU A 433 -39.37 32.36 -13.08
C LEU A 433 -39.69 31.57 -14.36
N LYS A 434 -40.89 31.77 -14.93
CA LYS A 434 -41.26 31.14 -16.20
C LYS A 434 -40.34 31.56 -17.36
N SER A 435 -39.90 32.82 -17.38
CA SER A 435 -38.96 33.31 -18.38
C SER A 435 -37.59 32.62 -18.26
N ASN A 436 -37.06 32.54 -17.03
CA ASN A 436 -35.79 31.88 -16.72
C ASN A 436 -35.81 30.40 -17.11
N LEU A 437 -36.86 29.66 -16.72
CA LEU A 437 -36.99 28.24 -17.07
C LEU A 437 -37.13 28.02 -18.59
N ARG A 438 -37.80 28.93 -19.31
CA ARG A 438 -37.85 28.86 -20.79
C ARG A 438 -36.48 29.08 -21.41
N ARG A 439 -35.69 30.04 -20.90
CA ARG A 439 -34.32 30.27 -21.35
C ARG A 439 -33.45 29.03 -21.13
N PHE A 440 -33.55 28.41 -19.95
CA PHE A 440 -32.85 27.16 -19.66
C PHE A 440 -33.23 26.04 -20.65
N VAL A 441 -34.53 25.82 -20.91
CA VAL A 441 -34.98 24.80 -21.88
C VAL A 441 -34.45 25.07 -23.29
N VAL A 442 -34.43 26.33 -23.74
CA VAL A 442 -33.89 26.70 -25.05
C VAL A 442 -32.40 26.39 -25.13
N SER A 443 -31.61 26.80 -24.13
CA SER A 443 -30.18 26.54 -24.11
C SER A 443 -29.86 25.04 -24.01
N TYR A 444 -30.63 24.29 -23.21
CA TYR A 444 -30.48 22.84 -23.14
C TYR A 444 -30.76 22.16 -24.49
N LYS A 445 -31.75 22.66 -25.24
CA LYS A 445 -32.02 22.19 -26.61
C LYS A 445 -30.85 22.48 -27.55
N GLU A 446 -30.26 23.68 -27.51
CA GLU A 446 -29.07 24.03 -28.30
C GLU A 446 -27.88 23.13 -27.94
N TRP A 447 -27.72 22.79 -26.66
CA TRP A 447 -26.70 21.84 -26.22
C TRP A 447 -26.92 20.44 -26.81
N ILE A 448 -28.15 19.92 -26.82
CA ILE A 448 -28.48 18.63 -27.48
C ILE A 448 -28.15 18.69 -28.98
N GLU A 449 -28.55 19.76 -29.67
CA GLU A 449 -28.27 19.95 -31.10
C GLU A 449 -26.75 19.97 -31.37
N LYS A 450 -25.95 20.57 -30.48
CA LYS A 450 -24.48 20.53 -30.53
C LYS A 450 -23.92 19.12 -30.32
N GLN A 451 -24.46 18.32 -29.40
CA GLN A 451 -24.04 16.93 -29.22
C GLN A 451 -24.36 16.07 -30.45
N LEU A 452 -25.52 16.28 -31.07
CA LEU A 452 -25.90 15.60 -32.31
C LEU A 452 -24.99 15.98 -33.49
N ASP A 453 -24.61 17.26 -33.61
CA ASP A 453 -23.63 17.70 -34.61
C ASP A 453 -22.25 17.07 -34.37
N GLN A 454 -21.79 17.01 -33.12
CA GLN A 454 -20.53 16.33 -32.77
C GLN A 454 -20.57 14.84 -33.11
N LYS A 455 -21.69 14.15 -32.81
CA LYS A 455 -21.91 12.75 -33.16
C LYS A 455 -21.74 12.51 -34.65
N SER A 456 -22.27 13.38 -35.51
CA SER A 456 -22.16 13.25 -36.97
C SER A 456 -20.71 13.26 -37.49
N LYS A 457 -19.77 13.79 -36.70
CA LYS A 457 -18.34 13.91 -37.03
C LYS A 457 -17.50 12.72 -36.56
N LEU A 458 -18.09 11.80 -35.78
CA LEU A 458 -17.41 10.62 -35.25
C LEU A 458 -17.29 9.50 -36.29
N SER A 459 -16.42 8.52 -36.05
CA SER A 459 -16.35 7.30 -36.86
C SER A 459 -17.64 6.46 -36.75
N LYS A 460 -17.86 5.54 -37.70
CA LYS A 460 -19.09 4.72 -37.72
C LYS A 460 -19.31 3.94 -36.40
N ASN A 461 -18.27 3.34 -35.84
CA ASN A 461 -18.36 2.59 -34.58
C ASN A 461 -18.70 3.51 -33.40
N GLU A 462 -18.04 4.67 -33.32
CA GLU A 462 -18.32 5.67 -32.29
C GLU A 462 -19.73 6.25 -32.40
N GLN A 463 -20.26 6.41 -33.62
CA GLN A 463 -21.64 6.84 -33.85
C GLN A 463 -22.65 5.83 -33.30
N GLU A 464 -22.39 4.53 -33.46
CA GLU A 464 -23.24 3.47 -32.90
C GLU A 464 -23.28 3.55 -31.37
N ILE A 465 -22.12 3.72 -30.72
CA ILE A 465 -22.03 3.87 -29.26
C ILE A 465 -22.71 5.18 -28.81
N ALA A 466 -22.43 6.30 -29.48
CA ALA A 466 -23.02 7.60 -29.17
C ALA A 466 -24.55 7.62 -29.33
N THR A 467 -25.14 6.75 -30.17
CA THR A 467 -26.60 6.61 -30.31
C THR A 467 -27.27 5.96 -29.12
N ARG A 468 -26.52 5.17 -28.34
CA ARG A 468 -27.06 4.57 -27.11
C ARG A 468 -27.06 5.54 -25.94
N ILE A 469 -26.15 6.53 -25.97
CA ILE A 469 -25.95 7.52 -24.91
C ILE A 469 -26.81 8.79 -25.09
N ILE A 470 -26.93 9.27 -26.33
CA ILE A 470 -27.71 10.46 -26.72
C ILE A 470 -29.03 10.02 -27.34
#